data_AF-A0A7W5LPG2-F1
#
_entry.id   AF-A0A7W5LPG2-F1
#
_cell.length_a   1.000
_cell.length_b   1.000
_cell.length_c   1.000
_cell.angle_alpha   90.00
_cell.angle_beta   90.00
_cell.angle_gamma   90.00
#
_symmetry.space_group_name_H-M   'P 1'
#
loop_
_entity.id
_entity.type
_entity.pdbx_description
1 polymer ?
#
loop_
_entity_poly.entity_id
_entity_poly.type
_entity_poly.pdbx_seq_one_letter_code
_entity_poly.pdbx_strand_id
1 'polypeptide(L)'
;MSKWPMRTMRGLFCAVAAWMPSSAVADDFEAAKLSSNLDLASLSDADLAARSITVFRMGDVELTSGRIVASDPLVGPDRRAFVRTVPPGNYPVTLYEAFGRIAAASLRFAEGKPVRWELALIPDQDIKSLKGDEFFGYPVDAGLGCYMDADTYALIQEREQQVRTQKSSSDINYYDDVLASEINVNDDKYVMHRPVIGKRGNVAIFWSGWGDGFYPVFWGLDANDRPLVLFTDFGVTENADGRHEPGGG
;
A
#
# COMPACT_ATOMS: atom_id res chain seq x y z
N MET A 1 -6.16 89.93 10.38
CA MET A 1 -7.42 89.55 11.05
C MET A 1 -8.07 88.42 10.26
N SER A 2 -8.71 87.47 10.96
CA SER A 2 -9.59 86.38 10.47
C SER A 2 -8.90 85.23 9.72
N LYS A 3 -8.67 84.06 10.34
CA LYS A 3 -9.57 82.92 10.65
C LYS A 3 -9.86 82.00 9.45
N TRP A 4 -9.60 80.71 9.72
CA TRP A 4 -9.57 79.50 8.88
C TRP A 4 -10.94 79.04 8.35
N PRO A 5 -11.02 78.02 7.45
CA PRO A 5 -11.45 76.72 7.95
C PRO A 5 -10.71 75.47 7.40
N MET A 6 -10.77 74.45 8.25
CA MET A 6 -10.05 73.17 8.30
C MET A 6 -10.57 72.08 7.34
N ARG A 7 -9.70 71.06 7.15
CA ARG A 7 -9.95 69.63 6.83
C ARG A 7 -10.39 69.31 5.38
N THR A 8 -9.85 68.31 4.69
CA THR A 8 -9.59 66.93 5.12
C THR A 8 -8.56 66.26 4.19
N MET A 9 -7.54 65.61 4.75
CA MET A 9 -6.54 64.83 4.01
C MET A 9 -7.10 63.41 3.79
N ARG A 10 -7.42 63.06 2.54
CA ARG A 10 -7.76 61.68 2.15
C ARG A 10 -6.46 60.87 2.11
N GLY A 11 -6.33 59.91 3.02
CA GLY A 11 -5.26 58.92 2.98
C GLY A 11 -5.37 58.04 1.73
N LEU A 12 -4.30 57.97 0.95
CA LEU A 12 -4.11 56.91 -0.04
C LEU A 12 -3.58 55.70 0.72
N PHE A 13 -4.40 54.66 0.84
CA PHE A 13 -3.96 53.34 1.29
C PHE A 13 -3.08 52.72 0.20
N CYS A 14 -1.82 52.45 0.52
CA CYS A 14 -1.01 51.48 -0.22
C CYS A 14 -1.65 50.10 -0.09
N ALA A 15 -2.25 49.60 -1.16
CA ALA A 15 -2.60 48.19 -1.27
C ALA A 15 -1.30 47.39 -1.36
N VAL A 16 -0.88 46.78 -0.26
CA VAL A 16 0.06 45.66 -0.28
C VAL A 16 -0.67 44.54 -1.01
N ALA A 17 -0.32 44.31 -2.27
CA ALA A 17 -0.75 43.12 -2.99
C ALA A 17 -0.11 41.92 -2.29
N ALA A 18 -0.84 41.33 -1.35
CA ALA A 18 -0.51 40.02 -0.82
C ALA A 18 -0.54 39.06 -2.02
N TRP A 19 0.64 38.57 -2.38
CA TRP A 19 0.80 37.49 -3.32
C TRP A 19 0.15 36.26 -2.69
N MET A 20 -1.13 36.05 -3.01
CA MET A 20 -1.78 34.78 -2.74
C MET A 20 -1.24 33.81 -3.79
N PRO A 21 -0.65 32.66 -3.40
CA PRO A 21 -0.48 31.59 -4.35
C PRO A 21 -1.91 31.20 -4.74
N SER A 22 -2.29 31.55 -5.97
CA SER A 22 -3.47 30.97 -6.59
C SER A 22 -3.19 29.46 -6.56
N SER A 23 -3.95 28.73 -5.75
CA SER A 23 -4.00 27.27 -5.81
C SER A 23 -4.53 26.94 -7.20
N ALA A 24 -3.63 26.88 -8.17
CA ALA A 24 -3.88 26.22 -9.43
C ALA A 24 -4.31 24.81 -9.05
N VAL A 25 -5.58 24.54 -9.28
CA VAL A 25 -6.22 23.24 -9.15
C VAL A 25 -5.30 22.25 -9.86
N ALA A 26 -4.54 21.48 -9.09
CA ALA A 26 -3.98 20.25 -9.59
C ALA A 26 -5.20 19.40 -9.94
N ASP A 27 -5.22 18.78 -11.11
CA ASP A 27 -6.23 17.76 -11.40
C ASP A 27 -6.20 16.77 -10.21
N ASP A 28 -7.26 16.81 -9.40
CA ASP A 28 -7.36 16.01 -8.19
C ASP A 28 -7.44 14.55 -8.66
N PHE A 29 -6.31 13.87 -8.56
CA PHE A 29 -6.26 12.43 -8.70
C PHE A 29 -7.13 11.84 -7.59
N GLU A 30 -8.29 11.31 -7.98
CA GLU A 30 -9.24 10.72 -7.06
C GLU A 30 -8.91 9.23 -6.94
N ALA A 31 -8.24 8.82 -5.86
CA ALA A 31 -7.95 7.41 -5.59
C ALA A 31 -9.23 6.53 -5.61
N ALA A 32 -10.38 7.11 -5.26
CA ALA A 32 -11.69 6.47 -5.36
C ALA A 32 -12.13 6.13 -6.80
N LYS A 33 -11.54 6.75 -7.83
CA LYS A 33 -11.75 6.35 -9.23
C LYS A 33 -10.95 5.12 -9.60
N LEU A 34 -9.80 4.89 -8.96
CA LEU A 34 -8.98 3.71 -9.21
C LEU A 34 -9.44 2.47 -8.43
N SER A 35 -10.00 2.66 -7.25
CA SER A 35 -10.49 1.55 -6.43
C SER A 35 -11.75 1.92 -5.68
N SER A 36 -12.80 1.13 -5.90
CA SER A 36 -14.04 1.18 -5.11
C SER A 36 -13.95 0.33 -3.82
N ASN A 37 -12.81 -0.33 -3.57
CA ASN A 37 -12.63 -1.30 -2.48
C ASN A 37 -11.89 -0.74 -1.26
N LEU A 38 -11.49 0.53 -1.28
CA LEU A 38 -10.70 1.16 -0.21
C LEU A 38 -11.38 1.08 1.17
N ASP A 39 -12.71 1.00 1.21
CA ASP A 39 -13.47 0.84 2.46
C ASP A 39 -13.21 -0.51 3.15
N LEU A 40 -12.69 -1.54 2.47
CA LEU A 40 -12.27 -2.81 3.09
C LEU A 40 -11.33 -2.57 4.29
N ALA A 41 -10.47 -1.55 4.19
CA ALA A 41 -9.53 -1.17 5.25
C ALA A 41 -10.16 -0.42 6.44
N SER A 42 -11.46 -0.17 6.41
CA SER A 42 -12.18 0.65 7.40
C SER A 42 -13.43 0.00 7.98
N LEU A 43 -13.97 -1.03 7.32
CA LEU A 43 -15.16 -1.74 7.78
C LEU A 43 -14.87 -2.58 9.02
N SER A 44 -15.87 -2.72 9.89
CA SER A 44 -15.77 -3.65 11.02
C SER A 44 -15.81 -5.10 10.55
N ASP A 45 -15.30 -6.04 11.36
CA ASP A 45 -15.42 -7.47 11.08
C ASP A 45 -16.87 -7.91 10.81
N ALA A 46 -17.83 -7.30 11.53
CA ALA A 46 -19.25 -7.59 11.33
C ALA A 46 -19.76 -7.09 9.97
N ASP A 47 -19.35 -5.89 9.54
CA ASP A 47 -19.72 -5.34 8.24
C ASP A 47 -19.04 -6.11 7.09
N LEU A 48 -17.77 -6.49 7.26
CA LEU A 48 -17.04 -7.33 6.30
C LEU A 48 -17.73 -8.69 6.14
N ALA A 49 -18.07 -9.36 7.23
CA ALA A 49 -18.80 -10.63 7.19
C ALA A 49 -20.19 -10.48 6.55
N ALA A 50 -20.93 -9.40 6.84
CA ALA A 50 -22.23 -9.11 6.23
C ALA A 50 -22.14 -8.87 4.71
N ARG A 51 -20.95 -8.53 4.20
CA ARG A 51 -20.63 -8.39 2.78
C ARG A 51 -19.93 -9.61 2.19
N SER A 52 -19.96 -10.76 2.86
CA SER A 52 -19.28 -11.99 2.43
C SER A 52 -17.77 -11.82 2.21
N ILE A 53 -17.13 -10.96 3.02
CA ILE A 53 -15.67 -10.82 3.05
C ILE A 53 -15.12 -11.59 4.24
N THR A 54 -14.26 -12.57 3.97
CA THR A 54 -13.51 -13.30 5.00
C THR A 54 -12.22 -12.54 5.33
N VAL A 55 -11.86 -12.45 6.61
CA VAL A 55 -10.69 -11.69 7.07
C VAL A 55 -9.62 -12.64 7.61
N PHE A 56 -8.39 -12.52 7.09
CA PHE A 56 -7.23 -13.24 7.63
C PHE A 56 -6.23 -12.26 8.26
N ARG A 57 -5.87 -12.51 9.51
CA ARG A 57 -4.89 -11.72 10.25
C ARG A 57 -3.55 -12.46 10.23
N MET A 58 -2.61 -12.00 9.38
CA MET A 58 -1.33 -12.69 9.15
C MET A 58 -0.32 -12.52 10.29
N GLY A 59 -0.58 -11.60 11.22
CA GLY A 59 0.39 -11.11 12.20
C GLY A 59 1.16 -9.90 11.67
N ASP A 60 2.31 -9.62 12.28
CA ASP A 60 3.02 -8.37 12.07
C ASP A 60 4.20 -8.50 11.13
N VAL A 61 4.32 -7.58 10.18
CA VAL A 61 5.57 -7.36 9.42
C VAL A 61 6.50 -6.45 10.22
N GLU A 62 7.78 -6.81 10.27
CA GLU A 62 8.85 -6.11 10.97
C GLU A 62 9.46 -5.07 10.03
N LEU A 63 9.10 -3.79 10.22
CA LEU A 63 9.69 -2.67 9.53
C LEU A 63 10.89 -2.14 10.33
N THR A 64 12.07 -2.68 10.05
CA THR A 64 13.32 -2.33 10.76
C THR A 64 13.81 -0.92 10.45
N SER A 65 13.56 -0.42 9.24
CA SER A 65 13.92 0.93 8.78
C SER A 65 12.71 1.81 8.55
N GLY A 66 11.52 1.23 8.39
CA GLY A 66 10.30 1.95 8.07
C GLY A 66 10.15 2.29 6.58
N ARG A 67 11.10 1.86 5.74
CA ARG A 67 11.04 1.94 4.28
C ARG A 67 10.34 0.70 3.76
N ILE A 68 9.13 0.85 3.24
CA ILE A 68 8.29 -0.29 2.85
C ILE A 68 8.45 -0.59 1.36
N VAL A 69 8.55 -1.87 1.04
CA VAL A 69 8.45 -2.41 -0.32
C VAL A 69 7.17 -3.23 -0.43
N ALA A 70 6.42 -3.01 -1.50
CA ALA A 70 5.44 -3.98 -1.99
C ALA A 70 5.83 -4.41 -3.40
N SER A 71 5.88 -5.72 -3.62
CA SER A 71 6.30 -6.33 -4.88
C SER A 71 5.76 -7.75 -4.98
N ASP A 72 6.01 -8.39 -6.12
CA ASP A 72 6.14 -9.83 -6.16
C ASP A 72 7.49 -10.22 -5.51
N PRO A 73 7.51 -11.07 -4.46
CA PRO A 73 8.74 -11.42 -3.74
C PRO A 73 9.66 -12.35 -4.53
N LEU A 74 9.20 -12.95 -5.64
CA LEU A 74 9.99 -13.88 -6.46
C LEU A 74 10.52 -13.23 -7.74
N VAL A 75 9.83 -12.22 -8.27
CA VAL A 75 10.15 -11.63 -9.58
C VAL A 75 10.77 -10.24 -9.47
N GLY A 76 10.35 -9.43 -8.49
CA GLY A 76 10.91 -8.08 -8.27
C GLY A 76 11.21 -7.76 -6.81
N PRO A 77 11.90 -8.64 -6.05
CA PRO A 77 12.15 -8.40 -4.62
C PRO A 77 13.11 -7.24 -4.35
N ASP A 78 13.88 -6.77 -5.34
CA ASP A 78 14.78 -5.62 -5.25
C ASP A 78 14.09 -4.28 -5.56
N ARG A 79 12.77 -4.29 -5.76
CA ARG A 79 11.99 -3.08 -6.06
C ARG A 79 12.25 -1.99 -5.02
N ARG A 80 12.41 -0.76 -5.52
CA ARG A 80 12.61 0.42 -4.66
C ARG A 80 11.45 0.58 -3.67
N ALA A 81 11.80 0.95 -2.44
CA ALA A 81 10.83 1.28 -1.42
C ALA A 81 9.96 2.49 -1.83
N PHE A 82 8.78 2.59 -1.24
CA PHE A 82 7.93 3.77 -1.39
C PHE A 82 8.62 5.02 -0.84
N VAL A 83 8.30 6.18 -1.42
CA VAL A 83 8.84 7.49 -1.01
C VAL A 83 8.42 7.83 0.43
N ARG A 84 7.16 7.53 0.79
CA ARG A 84 6.66 7.74 2.14
C ARG A 84 7.13 6.61 3.05
N THR A 85 7.71 6.96 4.18
CA THR A 85 8.16 6.04 5.22
C THR A 85 7.25 6.10 6.45
N VAL A 86 7.33 5.08 7.30
CA VAL A 86 6.69 5.05 8.62
C VAL A 86 7.76 4.89 9.72
N PRO A 87 7.46 5.14 11.00
CA PRO A 87 8.39 4.80 12.08
C PRO A 87 8.75 3.30 12.04
N PRO A 88 9.99 2.90 12.38
CA PRO A 88 10.30 1.50 12.57
C PRO A 88 9.39 0.85 13.63
N GLY A 89 8.94 -0.38 13.37
CA GLY A 89 7.95 -1.03 14.21
C GLY A 89 7.51 -2.39 13.68
N ASN A 90 6.56 -3.00 14.39
CA ASN A 90 5.88 -4.21 13.95
C ASN A 90 4.44 -3.80 13.65
N TYR A 91 3.96 -4.16 12.47
CA TYR A 91 2.69 -3.64 11.96
C TYR A 91 1.82 -4.76 11.41
N PRO A 92 0.55 -4.87 11.83
CA PRO A 92 -0.31 -5.98 11.46
C PRO A 92 -0.69 -5.94 9.98
N VAL A 93 -0.64 -7.12 9.36
CA VAL A 93 -1.12 -7.34 8.00
C VAL A 93 -2.45 -8.09 8.04
N THR A 94 -3.43 -7.57 7.30
CA THR A 94 -4.76 -8.16 7.16
C THR A 94 -5.07 -8.42 5.68
N LEU A 95 -5.52 -9.63 5.36
CA LEU A 95 -6.03 -9.99 4.04
C LEU A 95 -7.55 -10.03 4.05
N TYR A 96 -8.14 -9.63 2.94
CA TYR A 96 -9.58 -9.66 2.69
C TYR A 96 -9.83 -10.65 1.57
N GLU A 97 -10.63 -11.68 1.82
CA GLU A 97 -10.97 -12.71 0.85
C GLU A 97 -12.42 -12.61 0.40
N ALA A 98 -12.64 -12.72 -0.91
CA ALA A 98 -13.93 -12.88 -1.55
C ALA A 98 -13.78 -13.89 -2.70
N PHE A 99 -14.82 -14.66 -3.00
CA PHE A 99 -14.81 -15.63 -4.11
C PHE A 99 -13.62 -16.62 -4.06
N GLY A 100 -13.15 -16.96 -2.85
CA GLY A 100 -11.99 -17.83 -2.64
C GLY A 100 -10.66 -17.22 -3.10
N ARG A 101 -10.55 -15.89 -3.15
CA ARG A 101 -9.37 -15.14 -3.58
C ARG A 101 -9.06 -14.02 -2.61
N ILE A 102 -7.78 -13.72 -2.44
CA ILE A 102 -7.35 -12.52 -1.72
C ILE A 102 -7.71 -11.30 -2.56
N ALA A 103 -8.76 -10.60 -2.16
CA ALA A 103 -9.27 -9.41 -2.84
C ALA A 103 -8.44 -8.17 -2.56
N ALA A 104 -7.88 -8.07 -1.36
CA ALA A 104 -6.99 -6.99 -0.97
C ALA A 104 -6.10 -7.39 0.20
N ALA A 105 -5.03 -6.63 0.40
CA ALA A 105 -4.15 -6.75 1.56
C ALA A 105 -3.91 -5.37 2.18
N SER A 106 -3.92 -5.27 3.50
CA SER A 106 -3.61 -4.04 4.23
C SER A 106 -2.52 -4.22 5.25
N LEU A 107 -1.72 -3.18 5.43
CA LEU A 107 -0.70 -3.04 6.46
C LEU A 107 -1.04 -1.80 7.30
N ARG A 108 -1.41 -1.98 8.56
CA ARG A 108 -1.96 -0.91 9.40
C ARG A 108 -0.91 -0.33 10.34
N PHE A 109 -0.82 1.00 10.39
CA PHE A 109 0.16 1.76 11.19
C PHE A 109 -0.43 2.42 12.43
N ALA A 110 -1.72 2.74 12.39
CA ALA A 110 -2.44 3.38 13.48
C ALA A 110 -3.95 3.11 13.37
N GLU A 111 -4.67 3.31 14.48
CA GLU A 111 -6.13 3.22 14.52
C GLU A 111 -6.81 4.39 13.80
N GLY A 112 -8.04 4.16 13.35
CA GLY A 112 -8.90 5.19 12.74
C GLY A 112 -9.21 4.97 11.26
N LYS A 113 -10.20 5.71 10.77
CA LYS A 113 -10.68 5.65 9.38
C LYS A 113 -9.89 6.64 8.50
N PRO A 114 -9.29 6.21 7.37
CA PRO A 114 -8.73 7.11 6.38
C PRO A 114 -9.75 8.11 5.87
N VAL A 115 -9.36 9.38 5.77
CA VAL A 115 -10.17 10.46 5.21
C VAL A 115 -9.65 10.94 3.86
N ARG A 116 -8.39 10.59 3.53
CA ARG A 116 -7.77 10.83 2.22
C ARG A 116 -7.01 9.58 1.79
N TRP A 117 -6.98 9.34 0.48
CA TRP A 117 -6.24 8.23 -0.12
C TRP A 117 -5.31 8.75 -1.21
N GLU A 118 -4.07 8.25 -1.24
CA GLU A 118 -3.04 8.61 -2.21
C GLU A 118 -2.37 7.37 -2.77
N LEU A 119 -1.97 7.36 -4.04
CA LEU A 119 -1.11 6.30 -4.57
C LEU A 119 0.23 6.26 -3.82
N ALA A 120 0.70 5.06 -3.49
CA ALA A 120 2.02 4.83 -2.96
C ALA A 120 3.03 4.81 -4.10
N LEU A 121 3.83 5.88 -4.18
CA LEU A 121 4.83 6.06 -5.22
C LEU A 121 6.20 5.57 -4.78
N ILE A 122 6.97 5.03 -5.72
CA ILE A 122 8.43 4.87 -5.59
C ILE A 122 9.13 6.13 -6.12
N PRO A 123 10.44 6.34 -5.88
CA PRO A 123 11.13 7.51 -6.40
C PRO A 123 10.96 7.63 -7.93
N ASP A 124 11.04 8.87 -8.44
CA ASP A 124 10.90 9.22 -9.86
C ASP A 124 9.53 8.96 -10.51
N GLN A 125 8.54 8.44 -9.78
CA GLN A 125 7.15 8.42 -10.24
C GLN A 125 6.49 9.77 -9.99
N ASP A 126 5.89 10.34 -11.04
CA ASP A 126 5.11 11.58 -10.96
C ASP A 126 3.66 11.27 -11.32
N ILE A 127 2.74 11.45 -10.35
CA ILE A 127 1.31 11.20 -10.56
C ILE A 127 0.72 12.04 -11.71
N LYS A 128 1.33 13.19 -12.01
CA LYS A 128 0.90 14.08 -13.10
C LYS A 128 1.25 13.53 -14.48
N SER A 129 2.08 12.50 -14.58
CA SER A 129 2.39 11.85 -15.85
C SER A 129 1.32 10.85 -16.28
N LEU A 130 0.44 10.43 -15.37
CA LEU A 130 -0.63 9.47 -15.64
C LEU A 130 -1.71 10.09 -16.52
N LYS A 131 -2.32 9.28 -17.40
CA LYS A 131 -3.42 9.66 -18.29
C LYS A 131 -4.59 8.72 -18.14
N GLY A 132 -5.81 9.25 -18.21
CA GLY A 132 -7.02 8.43 -18.14
C GLY A 132 -7.05 7.58 -16.87
N ASP A 133 -7.17 6.27 -17.05
CA ASP A 133 -7.26 5.28 -15.97
C ASP A 133 -5.89 4.62 -15.65
N GLU A 134 -4.78 5.20 -16.13
CA GLU A 134 -3.44 4.76 -15.77
C GLU A 134 -3.16 4.95 -14.28
N PHE A 135 -2.37 4.04 -13.71
CA PHE A 135 -1.95 4.12 -12.32
C PHE A 135 -0.53 3.58 -12.12
N PHE A 136 0.08 3.97 -11.01
CA PHE A 136 1.30 3.33 -10.52
C PHE A 136 0.95 2.21 -9.55
N GLY A 137 1.75 1.15 -9.62
CA GLY A 137 1.57 -0.07 -8.85
C GLY A 137 2.83 -0.91 -8.86
N TYR A 138 2.71 -2.17 -8.47
CA TYR A 138 3.76 -3.17 -8.65
C TYR A 138 3.29 -4.30 -9.57
N PRO A 139 4.18 -4.83 -10.44
CA PRO A 139 3.87 -5.99 -11.25
C PRO A 139 3.92 -7.27 -10.40
N VAL A 140 3.06 -8.21 -10.75
CA VAL A 140 3.04 -9.58 -10.24
C VAL A 140 3.11 -10.54 -11.42
N ASP A 141 3.97 -11.55 -11.30
CA ASP A 141 4.26 -12.52 -12.38
C ASP A 141 4.48 -13.95 -11.83
N ALA A 142 4.46 -14.12 -10.50
CA ALA A 142 4.41 -15.41 -9.82
C ALA A 142 3.10 -15.61 -9.03
N GLY A 143 2.08 -14.78 -9.28
CA GLY A 143 0.82 -14.78 -8.53
C GLY A 143 0.92 -14.39 -7.05
N LEU A 144 2.04 -13.78 -6.62
CA LEU A 144 2.27 -13.39 -5.23
C LEU A 144 2.46 -11.88 -5.09
N GLY A 145 1.86 -11.32 -4.04
CA GLY A 145 2.19 -10.00 -3.50
C GLY A 145 2.88 -10.12 -2.15
N CYS A 146 3.63 -9.08 -1.78
CA CYS A 146 4.22 -9.01 -0.45
C CYS A 146 4.26 -7.60 0.15
N TYR A 147 4.44 -7.56 1.47
CA TYR A 147 4.92 -6.39 2.20
C TYR A 147 6.18 -6.75 2.99
N MET A 148 7.22 -5.91 2.89
CA MET A 148 8.44 -6.04 3.68
C MET A 148 9.13 -4.69 3.91
N ASP A 149 10.05 -4.66 4.87
CA ASP A 149 11.05 -3.59 4.92
C ASP A 149 12.06 -3.74 3.78
N ALA A 150 12.54 -2.63 3.24
CA ALA A 150 13.55 -2.61 2.18
C ALA A 150 14.83 -3.37 2.59
N ASP A 151 15.21 -3.33 3.87
CA ASP A 151 16.42 -4.00 4.34
C ASP A 151 16.26 -5.53 4.45
N THR A 152 15.01 -6.04 4.42
CA THR A 152 14.72 -7.48 4.47
C THR A 152 15.17 -8.20 3.20
N TYR A 153 15.32 -7.50 2.07
CA TYR A 153 15.77 -8.13 0.81
C TYR A 153 17.16 -8.78 0.93
N ALA A 154 18.05 -8.20 1.73
CA ALA A 154 19.36 -8.81 1.99
C ALA A 154 19.24 -10.19 2.69
N LEU A 155 18.20 -10.40 3.50
CA LEU A 155 17.95 -11.66 4.17
C LEU A 155 17.38 -12.72 3.22
N ILE A 156 16.56 -12.31 2.23
CA ILE A 156 16.11 -13.20 1.15
C ILE A 156 17.32 -13.72 0.37
N GLN A 157 18.24 -12.82 -0.02
CA GLN A 157 19.47 -13.22 -0.73
C GLN A 157 20.35 -14.14 0.11
N GLU A 158 20.49 -13.86 1.41
CA GLU A 158 21.22 -14.76 2.32
C GLU A 158 20.56 -16.14 2.38
N ARG A 159 19.23 -16.20 2.47
CA ARG A 159 18.49 -17.46 2.49
C ARG A 159 18.64 -18.24 1.18
N GLU A 160 18.55 -17.58 0.04
CA GLU A 160 18.78 -18.21 -1.27
C GLU A 160 20.18 -18.85 -1.32
N GLN A 161 21.20 -18.13 -0.84
CA GLN A 161 22.56 -18.65 -0.78
C GLN A 161 22.70 -19.83 0.20
N GLN A 162 22.01 -19.81 1.34
CA GLN A 162 21.97 -20.94 2.27
C GLN A 162 21.37 -22.18 1.59
N VAL A 163 20.23 -22.04 0.90
CA VAL A 163 19.58 -23.12 0.14
C VAL A 163 20.52 -23.65 -0.95
N ARG A 164 21.23 -22.75 -1.66
CA ARG A 164 22.23 -23.12 -2.68
C ARG A 164 23.34 -24.01 -2.14
N THR A 165 23.81 -23.74 -0.92
CA THR A 165 24.88 -24.54 -0.30
C THR A 165 24.40 -25.88 0.25
N GLN A 166 23.11 -26.01 0.52
CA GLN A 166 22.51 -27.23 1.08
C GLN A 166 22.04 -28.20 -0.02
N LYS A 167 21.69 -27.68 -1.19
CA LYS A 167 21.30 -28.49 -2.35
C LYS A 167 22.51 -29.03 -3.11
N SER A 168 22.38 -30.26 -3.60
CA SER A 168 23.32 -30.85 -4.56
C SER A 168 23.10 -30.36 -6.00
N SER A 169 21.91 -29.85 -6.30
CA SER A 169 21.55 -29.23 -7.59
C SER A 169 21.97 -27.76 -7.63
N SER A 170 22.43 -27.29 -8.79
CA SER A 170 22.64 -25.86 -9.06
C SER A 170 21.34 -25.08 -9.21
N ASP A 171 20.24 -25.77 -9.54
CA ASP A 171 18.95 -25.15 -9.83
C ASP A 171 18.13 -25.03 -8.53
N ILE A 172 17.88 -23.79 -8.15
CA ILE A 172 17.08 -23.42 -6.97
C ILE A 172 15.85 -22.69 -7.46
N ASN A 173 14.71 -23.10 -6.95
CA ASN A 173 13.47 -22.36 -7.07
C ASN A 173 13.09 -21.91 -5.66
N TYR A 174 13.20 -20.62 -5.35
CA TYR A 174 12.90 -20.11 -4.01
C TYR A 174 11.44 -20.41 -3.60
N TYR A 175 10.51 -20.51 -4.56
CA TYR A 175 9.15 -20.95 -4.26
C TYR A 175 9.14 -22.40 -3.80
N ASP A 176 9.52 -23.35 -4.66
CA ASP A 176 9.43 -24.79 -4.36
C ASP A 176 10.30 -25.19 -3.16
N ASP A 177 11.47 -24.58 -3.03
CA ASP A 177 12.50 -24.98 -2.07
C ASP A 177 12.35 -24.31 -0.70
N VAL A 178 11.58 -23.22 -0.61
CA VAL A 178 11.44 -22.44 0.63
C VAL A 178 9.98 -22.15 0.92
N LEU A 179 9.28 -21.47 0.03
CA LEU A 179 7.97 -20.90 0.34
C LEU A 179 6.83 -21.91 0.26
N ALA A 180 6.85 -22.87 -0.67
CA ALA A 180 5.72 -23.76 -0.94
C ALA A 180 5.28 -24.52 0.31
N SER A 181 6.22 -25.07 1.08
CA SER A 181 5.90 -25.77 2.33
C SER A 181 5.36 -24.84 3.42
N GLU A 182 5.76 -23.57 3.43
CA GLU A 182 5.30 -22.61 4.43
C GLU A 182 3.92 -22.04 4.09
N ILE A 183 3.63 -21.81 2.81
CA ILE A 183 2.35 -21.30 2.30
C ILE A 183 1.23 -22.34 2.47
N ASN A 184 1.53 -23.62 2.23
CA ASN A 184 0.58 -24.73 2.35
C ASN A 184 -0.05 -24.84 3.76
N VAL A 185 0.66 -24.41 4.80
CA VAL A 185 0.14 -24.39 6.17
C VAL A 185 -1.12 -23.51 6.30
N ASN A 186 -1.30 -22.50 5.44
CA ASN A 186 -2.44 -21.58 5.46
C ASN A 186 -3.35 -21.79 4.24
N ASP A 187 -3.66 -23.04 3.90
CA ASP A 187 -4.50 -23.44 2.75
C ASP A 187 -4.00 -22.85 1.42
N ASP A 188 -2.68 -22.82 1.27
CA ASP A 188 -1.97 -22.20 0.16
C ASP A 188 -2.26 -20.69 -0.03
N LYS A 189 -2.74 -19.93 0.98
CA LYS A 189 -3.14 -18.51 0.77
C LYS A 189 -2.05 -17.48 1.06
N TYR A 190 -1.27 -17.71 2.12
CA TYR A 190 -0.31 -16.72 2.59
C TYR A 190 0.74 -17.33 3.54
N VAL A 191 1.82 -16.58 3.78
CA VAL A 191 2.82 -16.89 4.79
C VAL A 191 3.44 -15.62 5.37
N MET A 192 3.74 -15.64 6.67
CA MET A 192 4.64 -14.66 7.29
C MET A 192 6.08 -15.22 7.28
N HIS A 193 6.75 -15.10 6.13
CA HIS A 193 8.02 -15.74 5.87
C HIS A 193 9.18 -15.05 6.61
N ARG A 194 10.07 -15.85 7.21
CA ARG A 194 11.31 -15.36 7.84
C ARG A 194 12.51 -15.94 7.10
N PRO A 195 13.17 -15.16 6.22
CA PRO A 195 14.24 -15.70 5.40
C PRO A 195 15.36 -16.35 6.23
N VAL A 196 15.81 -15.65 7.29
CA VAL A 196 16.86 -16.13 8.18
C VAL A 196 16.37 -16.19 9.63
N ILE A 197 16.30 -17.40 10.18
CA ILE A 197 15.90 -17.63 11.58
C ILE A 197 16.84 -16.90 12.54
N GLY A 198 16.26 -16.21 13.52
CA GLY A 198 17.01 -15.45 14.53
C GLY A 198 17.44 -14.04 14.10
N LYS A 199 17.22 -13.65 12.83
CA LYS A 199 17.38 -12.27 12.38
C LYS A 199 16.02 -11.56 12.31
N ARG A 200 16.01 -10.27 12.64
CA ARG A 200 14.84 -9.40 12.45
C ARG A 200 14.65 -9.09 10.98
N GLY A 201 13.41 -9.03 10.53
CA GLY A 201 13.02 -8.90 9.13
C GLY A 201 12.27 -10.13 8.64
N ASN A 202 10.96 -9.99 8.51
CA ASN A 202 10.07 -10.94 7.86
C ASN A 202 9.38 -10.30 6.66
N VAL A 203 8.71 -11.14 5.89
CA VAL A 203 7.99 -10.78 4.67
C VAL A 203 6.58 -11.33 4.80
N ALA A 204 5.58 -10.47 4.74
CA ALA A 204 4.21 -10.92 4.57
C ALA A 204 4.00 -11.24 3.09
N ILE A 205 3.79 -12.51 2.74
CA ILE A 205 3.59 -12.99 1.36
C ILE A 205 2.18 -13.56 1.24
N PHE A 206 1.47 -13.22 0.17
CA PHE A 206 0.08 -13.60 -0.05
C PHE A 206 -0.22 -13.72 -1.55
N TRP A 207 -1.18 -14.56 -1.92
CA TRP A 207 -1.66 -14.62 -3.32
C TRP A 207 -2.30 -13.31 -3.74
N SER A 208 -2.14 -12.94 -5.01
CA SER A 208 -2.65 -11.70 -5.58
C SER A 208 -3.92 -11.90 -6.38
N GLY A 209 -5.11 -11.85 -5.76
CA GLY A 209 -6.39 -11.89 -6.46
C GLY A 209 -6.52 -12.95 -7.57
N TRP A 210 -6.47 -12.50 -8.83
CA TRP A 210 -6.57 -13.34 -10.04
C TRP A 210 -5.23 -13.91 -10.54
N GLY A 211 -4.12 -13.61 -9.87
CA GLY A 211 -2.77 -14.05 -10.21
C GLY A 211 -1.91 -12.90 -10.70
N ASP A 212 -1.33 -13.05 -11.88
CA ASP A 212 -0.41 -12.07 -12.47
C ASP A 212 -1.14 -10.80 -12.90
N GLY A 213 -0.44 -9.67 -12.81
CA GLY A 213 -1.05 -8.37 -13.10
C GLY A 213 -0.21 -7.19 -12.67
N PHE A 214 -0.85 -6.03 -12.58
CA PHE A 214 -0.24 -4.81 -12.09
C PHE A 214 -1.19 -4.14 -11.10
N TYR A 215 -0.79 -4.06 -9.84
CA TYR A 215 -1.72 -3.74 -8.75
C TYR A 215 -1.37 -2.41 -8.08
N PRO A 216 -2.36 -1.50 -7.92
CA PRO A 216 -2.14 -0.23 -7.25
C PRO A 216 -1.98 -0.45 -5.74
N VAL A 217 -1.18 0.43 -5.13
CA VAL A 217 -1.00 0.48 -3.68
C VAL A 217 -1.34 1.88 -3.21
N PHE A 218 -2.05 2.00 -2.11
CA PHE A 218 -2.58 3.26 -1.61
C PHE A 218 -2.19 3.51 -0.15
N TRP A 219 -1.86 4.76 0.17
CA TRP A 219 -1.81 5.26 1.53
C TRP A 219 -3.19 5.77 1.95
N GLY A 220 -3.76 5.20 3.00
CA GLY A 220 -4.90 5.76 3.70
C GLY A 220 -4.42 6.70 4.82
N LEU A 221 -4.79 7.98 4.74
CA LEU A 221 -4.30 9.05 5.60
C LEU A 221 -5.39 9.59 6.53
N ASP A 222 -5.00 10.03 7.72
CA ASP A 222 -5.86 10.81 8.61
C ASP A 222 -5.95 12.29 8.17
N ALA A 223 -6.73 13.09 8.90
CA ALA A 223 -6.92 14.52 8.60
C ALA A 223 -5.66 15.39 8.77
N ASN A 224 -4.59 14.83 9.33
CA ASN A 224 -3.29 15.48 9.52
C ASN A 224 -2.21 14.87 8.61
N ASP A 225 -2.60 14.18 7.54
CA ASP A 225 -1.73 13.54 6.55
C ASP A 225 -0.83 12.42 7.11
N ARG A 226 -1.20 11.87 8.29
CA ARG A 226 -0.48 10.75 8.89
C ARG A 226 -0.97 9.43 8.31
N PRO A 227 -0.06 8.51 7.94
CA PRO A 227 -0.44 7.21 7.41
C PRO A 227 -1.13 6.36 8.48
N LEU A 228 -2.33 5.88 8.16
CA LEU A 228 -3.08 4.92 8.97
C LEU A 228 -2.94 3.50 8.40
N VAL A 229 -2.88 3.37 7.08
CA VAL A 229 -2.83 2.09 6.37
C VAL A 229 -2.13 2.22 5.02
N LEU A 230 -1.43 1.16 4.64
CA LEU A 230 -1.02 0.89 3.27
C LEU A 230 -1.91 -0.24 2.73
N PHE A 231 -2.47 -0.07 1.54
CA PHE A 231 -3.51 -0.96 1.01
C PHE A 231 -3.23 -1.31 -0.44
N THR A 232 -3.20 -2.61 -0.76
CA THR A 232 -3.16 -3.11 -2.13
C THR A 232 -4.53 -3.66 -2.49
N ASP A 233 -5.08 -3.19 -3.60
CA ASP A 233 -6.30 -3.72 -4.20
C ASP A 233 -5.96 -4.68 -5.34
N PHE A 234 -6.52 -5.89 -5.32
CA PHE A 234 -6.36 -6.87 -6.38
C PHE A 234 -7.52 -6.92 -7.38
N GLY A 235 -8.52 -6.05 -7.21
CA GLY A 235 -9.64 -5.91 -8.16
C GLY A 235 -10.56 -7.13 -8.21
N VAL A 236 -10.65 -7.89 -7.12
CA VAL A 236 -11.52 -9.09 -7.02
C VAL A 236 -12.96 -8.71 -6.67
N THR A 237 -13.17 -7.60 -5.97
CA THR A 237 -14.48 -7.11 -5.56
C THR A 237 -14.77 -5.75 -6.18
N GLU A 238 -16.03 -5.32 -6.12
CA GLU A 238 -16.42 -3.94 -6.38
C GLU A 238 -17.15 -3.41 -5.14
N ASN A 239 -16.94 -2.13 -4.82
CA ASN A 239 -17.59 -1.44 -3.71
C ASN A 239 -17.39 -2.14 -2.34
N ALA A 240 -16.26 -2.82 -2.17
CA ALA A 240 -15.96 -3.62 -0.97
C ALA A 240 -17.07 -4.64 -0.64
N ASP A 241 -17.64 -5.29 -1.67
CA ASP A 241 -18.73 -6.27 -1.55
C ASP A 241 -18.33 -7.61 -2.18
N GLY A 242 -18.38 -8.68 -1.39
CA GLY A 242 -18.09 -10.06 -1.79
C GLY A 242 -19.34 -10.90 -2.05
N ARG A 243 -20.53 -10.28 -2.11
CA ARG A 243 -21.79 -10.99 -2.35
C ARG A 243 -22.09 -11.22 -3.82
N HIS A 244 -21.53 -10.39 -4.71
CA HIS A 244 -21.72 -10.47 -6.16
C HIS A 244 -20.37 -10.34 -6.85
N GLU A 245 -20.04 -11.29 -7.71
CA GLU A 245 -18.79 -11.26 -8.46
C GLU A 245 -18.83 -10.10 -9.49
N PRO A 246 -17.76 -9.28 -9.59
CA PRO A 246 -17.72 -8.19 -10.57
C PRO A 246 -17.99 -8.69 -11.99
N GLY A 247 -18.84 -7.97 -12.73
CA GLY A 247 -19.21 -8.32 -14.10
C GLY A 247 -20.17 -9.51 -14.26
N GLY A 248 -20.59 -10.15 -13.16
CA GLY A 248 -21.66 -11.16 -13.13
C GLY A 248 -23.01 -10.53 -12.80
N GLY A 249 -23.96 -10.59 -13.73
CA GLY A 249 -25.37 -10.24 -13.51
C GLY A 249 -26.17 -11.36 -12.87
#